data_AF-A0A419YB47-F1
#
_entry.id   AF-A0A419YB47-F1
#
_cell.length_a   1.000
_cell.length_b   1.000
_cell.length_c   1.000
_cell.angle_alpha   90.00
_cell.angle_beta   90.00
_cell.angle_gamma   90.00
#
_symmetry.space_group_name_H-M   'P 1'
#
loop_
_entity.id
_entity.type
_entity.pdbx_description
1 polymer ?
#
loop_
_entity_poly.entity_id
_entity_poly.type
_entity_poly.pdbx_seq_one_letter_code
_entity_poly.pdbx_strand_id
1 'polypeptide(L)'
;MSSQLSVAVCPGHELAYPAALQRLAGMGAIPVVCFECGCGAIHLVVVSPEGAEVVASGGGYLRARFELLDWVRSTLTAEGGAFRHYMVPDSDRSLLDGFLALLAARMPGT
;
A
#
# COMPACT_ATOMS: atom_id res chain seq x y z
N MET A 1 -9.52 0.14 -23.64
CA MET A 1 -9.26 -1.01 -22.75
C MET A 1 -8.44 -0.49 -21.59
N SER A 2 -9.05 -0.33 -20.41
CA SER A 2 -8.30 0.05 -19.21
C SER A 2 -7.50 -1.18 -18.77
N SER A 3 -6.20 -1.19 -18.99
CA SER A 3 -5.34 -2.25 -18.48
C SER A 3 -5.47 -2.26 -16.96
N GLN A 4 -6.00 -3.36 -16.41
CA GLN A 4 -6.05 -3.58 -14.98
C GLN A 4 -4.61 -3.74 -14.47
N LEU A 5 -4.22 -2.89 -13.52
CA LEU A 5 -2.89 -2.97 -12.91
C LEU A 5 -2.97 -3.94 -11.72
N SER A 6 -1.92 -4.73 -11.53
CA SER A 6 -1.80 -5.63 -10.38
C SER A 6 -0.39 -5.67 -9.81
N VAL A 7 -0.29 -6.12 -8.57
CA VAL A 7 0.96 -6.45 -7.90
C VAL A 7 0.80 -7.77 -7.17
N ALA A 8 1.79 -8.65 -7.28
CA ALA A 8 1.84 -9.88 -6.50
C ALA A 8 2.08 -9.53 -5.02
N VAL A 9 1.18 -9.96 -4.14
CA VAL A 9 1.27 -9.65 -2.70
C VAL A 9 1.85 -10.80 -1.88
N CYS A 10 1.55 -12.04 -2.27
CA CYS A 10 2.15 -13.26 -1.73
C CYS A 10 1.94 -14.41 -2.75
N PRO A 11 2.56 -15.59 -2.56
CA PRO A 11 2.43 -16.69 -3.51
C PRO A 11 0.97 -17.01 -3.84
N GLY A 12 0.61 -16.91 -5.12
CA GLY A 12 -0.75 -17.18 -5.62
C GLY A 12 -1.79 -16.09 -5.38
N HIS A 13 -1.42 -14.94 -4.80
CA HIS A 13 -2.34 -13.82 -4.58
C HIS A 13 -1.81 -12.52 -5.18
N GLU A 14 -2.69 -11.83 -5.88
CA GLU A 14 -2.42 -10.52 -6.46
C GLU A 14 -3.42 -9.49 -5.95
N LEU A 15 -2.93 -8.28 -5.77
CA LEU A 15 -3.74 -7.10 -5.55
C LEU A 15 -3.90 -6.39 -6.89
N ALA A 16 -5.09 -6.46 -7.48
CA ALA A 16 -5.46 -5.53 -8.54
C ALA A 16 -5.74 -4.15 -7.94
N TYR A 17 -5.30 -3.08 -8.59
CA TYR A 17 -5.49 -1.72 -8.10
C TYR A 17 -5.90 -0.75 -9.23
N PRO A 18 -6.67 0.31 -8.92
CA PRO A 18 -7.13 1.22 -9.96
C PRO A 18 -5.99 2.05 -10.55
N ALA A 19 -6.04 2.26 -11.87
CA ALA A 19 -5.12 3.16 -12.59
C ALA A 19 -5.12 4.61 -12.06
N ALA A 20 -6.14 5.00 -11.29
CA ALA A 20 -6.17 6.28 -10.58
C ALA A 20 -5.03 6.40 -9.54
N LEU A 21 -4.63 5.31 -8.87
CA LEU A 21 -3.51 5.35 -7.93
C LEU A 21 -2.17 5.61 -8.64
N GLN A 22 -1.93 4.94 -9.76
CA GLN A 22 -0.71 5.18 -10.54
C GLN A 22 -0.68 6.60 -11.13
N ARG A 23 -1.84 7.14 -11.51
CA ARG A 23 -1.96 8.56 -11.90
C ARG A 23 -1.64 9.51 -10.76
N LEU A 24 -2.18 9.29 -9.56
CA LEU A 24 -1.85 10.09 -8.38
C LEU A 24 -0.34 10.05 -8.08
N ALA A 25 0.27 8.87 -8.17
CA ALA A 25 1.71 8.72 -8.01
C ALA A 25 2.49 9.53 -9.07
N GLY A 26 2.07 9.48 -10.33
CA GLY A 26 2.63 10.29 -11.42
C GLY A 26 2.49 11.81 -11.22
N MET A 27 1.59 12.26 -10.34
CA MET A 27 1.42 13.66 -9.95
C MET A 27 2.24 14.05 -8.71
N GLY A 28 3.10 13.16 -8.22
CA GLY A 28 3.95 13.40 -7.05
C GLY A 28 3.35 12.95 -5.72
N ALA A 29 2.14 12.38 -5.69
CA ALA A 29 1.60 11.80 -4.46
C ALA A 29 2.29 10.46 -4.13
N ILE A 30 2.15 10.00 -2.88
CA ILE A 30 2.61 8.66 -2.46
C ILE A 30 1.40 7.87 -1.95
N PRO A 31 0.67 7.18 -2.83
CA PRO A 31 -0.43 6.32 -2.41
C PRO A 31 0.10 5.05 -1.74
N VAL A 32 -0.44 4.76 -0.55
CA VAL A 32 -0.19 3.52 0.19
C VAL A 32 -1.49 2.77 0.34
N VAL A 33 -1.49 1.50 -0.02
CA VAL A 33 -2.63 0.59 0.10
C VAL A 33 -2.35 -0.40 1.22
N CYS A 34 -3.25 -0.47 2.19
CA CYS A 34 -3.27 -1.53 3.21
C CYS A 34 -4.30 -2.56 2.78
N PHE A 35 -3.82 -3.76 2.43
CA PHE A 35 -4.63 -4.84 1.88
C PHE A 35 -4.61 -6.04 2.82
N GLU A 36 -5.80 -6.56 3.13
CA GLU A 36 -5.96 -7.83 3.83
C GLU A 36 -6.13 -8.94 2.78
N CYS A 37 -5.13 -9.81 2.68
CA CYS A 37 -5.13 -10.93 1.77
C CYS A 37 -6.06 -12.04 2.27
N GLY A 38 -6.63 -12.83 1.35
CA GLY A 38 -7.47 -13.98 1.67
C GLY A 38 -6.77 -15.07 2.51
N CYS A 39 -5.43 -15.06 2.56
CA CYS A 39 -4.65 -15.91 3.46
C CYS A 39 -4.54 -15.40 4.91
N GLY A 40 -5.14 -14.25 5.23
CA GLY A 40 -5.13 -13.62 6.56
C GLY A 40 -3.93 -12.69 6.83
N ALA A 41 -3.02 -12.54 5.88
CA ALA A 41 -1.92 -11.59 5.97
C ALA A 41 -2.38 -10.17 5.57
N ILE A 42 -1.83 -9.17 6.25
CA ILE A 42 -1.91 -7.75 5.90
C ILE A 42 -0.67 -7.40 5.09
N HIS A 43 -0.85 -6.77 3.94
CA HIS A 43 0.20 -6.24 3.10
C HIS A 43 0.08 -4.72 2.99
N LEU A 44 1.21 -4.03 3.12
CA LEU A 44 1.33 -2.62 2.75
C LEU A 44 1.99 -2.54 1.38
N VAL A 45 1.30 -1.87 0.47
CA VAL A 45 1.73 -1.69 -0.91
C VAL A 45 1.90 -0.20 -1.18
N VAL A 46 3.06 0.20 -1.68
CA VAL A 46 3.30 1.57 -2.18
C VAL A 46 3.09 1.55 -3.68
N VAL A 47 2.37 2.56 -4.18
CA VAL A 47 2.20 2.79 -5.63
C VAL A 47 3.09 3.95 -6.05
N SER A 48 3.94 3.72 -7.04
CA SER A 48 4.80 4.70 -7.70
C SER A 48 4.39 4.89 -9.16
N PRO A 49 4.94 5.88 -9.87
CA PRO A 49 4.75 6.00 -11.32
C PRO A 49 5.17 4.73 -12.09
N GLU A 50 6.20 4.04 -11.63
CA GLU A 50 6.80 2.87 -12.27
C GLU A 50 6.02 1.57 -12.01
N GLY A 51 5.22 1.53 -10.95
CA GLY A 51 4.43 0.35 -10.60
C GLY A 51 4.02 0.34 -9.14
N ALA A 52 3.73 -0.84 -8.61
CA ALA A 52 3.40 -1.00 -7.20
C ALA A 52 4.29 -2.09 -6.59
N GLU A 53 4.65 -1.92 -5.33
CA GLU A 53 5.50 -2.85 -4.60
C GLU A 53 4.96 -3.12 -3.19
N VAL A 54 5.14 -4.35 -2.71
CA VAL A 54 4.86 -4.71 -1.33
C VAL A 54 6.06 -4.29 -0.48
N VAL A 55 5.85 -3.32 0.39
CA VAL A 55 6.92 -2.80 1.27
C VAL A 55 6.92 -3.44 2.65
N ALA A 56 5.81 -4.05 3.04
CA ALA A 56 5.71 -4.80 4.29
C ALA A 56 4.57 -5.83 4.26
N SER A 57 4.75 -6.92 5.00
CA SER A 57 3.73 -7.95 5.21
C SER A 57 3.68 -8.34 6.69
N GLY A 58 2.50 -8.61 7.23
CA GLY A 58 2.33 -8.94 8.64
C GLY A 58 0.89 -9.29 9.00
N GLY A 59 0.55 -9.22 10.29
CA GLY A 59 -0.81 -9.46 10.79
C GLY A 59 -1.50 -8.19 11.26
N GLY A 60 -2.50 -8.34 12.13
CA GLY A 60 -3.28 -7.21 12.68
C GLY A 60 -2.44 -6.10 13.35
N TYR A 61 -1.27 -6.43 13.90
CA TYR A 61 -0.35 -5.42 14.47
C TYR A 61 0.17 -4.44 13.40
N LEU A 62 0.48 -4.93 12.20
CA LEU A 62 0.94 -4.08 11.10
C LEU A 62 -0.16 -3.09 10.70
N ARG A 63 -1.39 -3.59 10.58
CA ARG A 63 -2.57 -2.76 10.30
C ARG A 63 -2.79 -1.70 11.37
N ALA A 64 -2.79 -2.08 12.64
CA ALA A 64 -2.97 -1.14 13.75
C ALA A 64 -1.88 -0.06 13.77
N ARG A 65 -0.61 -0.44 13.57
CA ARG A 65 0.51 0.50 13.49
C ARG A 65 0.36 1.49 12.34
N PHE A 66 -0.08 1.01 11.18
CA PHE A 66 -0.28 1.83 10.01
C PHE A 66 -1.47 2.79 10.18
N GLU A 67 -2.59 2.33 10.74
CA GLU A 67 -3.77 3.16 11.04
C GLU A 67 -3.46 4.29 12.05
N LEU A 68 -2.43 4.14 12.91
CA LEU A 68 -1.98 5.19 13.83
C LEU A 68 -1.25 6.36 13.17
N LEU A 69 -0.83 6.25 11.90
CA LEU A 69 -0.16 7.34 11.18
C LEU A 69 -1.13 8.47 10.78
N ASP A 70 -2.44 8.24 10.91
CA ASP A 70 -3.54 9.19 10.64
C ASP A 70 -3.43 9.95 9.31
N TRP A 71 -2.88 9.28 8.28
CA TRP A 71 -2.88 9.82 6.93
C TRP A 71 -4.30 9.85 6.36
N VAL A 72 -4.62 10.90 5.59
CA VAL A 72 -5.96 11.12 5.03
C VAL A 72 -6.44 9.86 4.30
N ARG A 73 -7.62 9.36 4.69
CA ARG A 73 -8.25 8.15 4.15
C ARG A 73 -9.10 8.49 2.93
N SER A 74 -8.57 8.22 1.75
CA SER A 74 -9.36 8.28 0.52
C SER A 74 -9.75 6.86 0.10
N THR A 75 -11.03 6.66 -0.26
CA THR A 75 -11.52 5.37 -0.77
C THR A 75 -11.64 5.48 -2.29
N LEU A 76 -11.02 4.57 -3.03
CA LEU A 76 -11.22 4.42 -4.47
C LEU A 76 -11.96 3.11 -4.71
N THR A 77 -13.11 3.20 -5.36
CA THR A 77 -13.85 2.03 -5.83
C THR A 77 -13.41 1.68 -7.24
N ALA A 78 -12.96 0.44 -7.47
CA ALA A 78 -12.73 -0.11 -8.79
C ALA A 78 -13.66 -1.30 -9.03
N GLU A 79 -13.69 -1.85 -10.25
CA GLU A 79 -14.55 -3.00 -10.62
C GLU A 79 -14.24 -4.31 -9.86
N GLY A 80 -13.31 -4.30 -8.91
CA GLY A 80 -13.03 -5.40 -7.96
C GLY A 80 -13.41 -5.11 -6.50
N GLY A 81 -14.11 -4.01 -6.21
CA GLY A 81 -14.50 -3.60 -4.85
C GLY A 81 -13.94 -2.24 -4.40
N ALA A 82 -14.26 -1.85 -3.16
CA ALA A 82 -13.76 -0.62 -2.55
C ALA A 82 -12.35 -0.82 -1.98
N PHE A 83 -11.37 -0.09 -2.52
CA PHE A 83 -10.01 -0.02 -2.00
C PHE A 83 -9.88 1.18 -1.08
N ARG A 84 -9.28 0.97 0.09
CA ARG A 84 -8.84 2.07 0.95
C ARG A 84 -7.37 2.34 0.71
N HIS A 85 -7.05 3.58 0.40
CA HIS A 85 -5.68 4.04 0.28
C HIS A 85 -5.46 5.23 1.20
N TYR A 86 -4.19 5.48 1.46
CA TYR A 86 -3.71 6.55 2.30
C TYR A 86 -2.76 7.36 1.42
N MET A 87 -2.97 8.67 1.38
CA MET A 87 -2.02 9.57 0.74
C MET A 87 -1.06 10.05 1.81
N VAL A 88 0.24 9.80 1.63
CA VAL A 88 1.26 10.36 2.52
C VAL A 88 1.47 11.83 2.12
N PRO A 89 1.21 12.80 3.01
CA PRO A 89 1.56 14.19 2.76
C PRO A 89 3.07 14.34 2.57
N ASP A 90 3.52 15.26 1.70
CA ASP A 90 4.95 15.49 1.47
C ASP A 90 5.73 15.80 2.76
N SER A 91 5.11 16.52 3.71
CA SER A 91 5.68 16.81 5.03
C SER A 91 5.99 15.56 5.86
N ASP A 92 5.31 14.46 5.57
CA ASP A 92 5.32 13.24 6.37
C ASP A 92 6.10 12.12 5.68
N ARG A 93 6.76 12.42 4.54
CA ARG A 93 7.58 11.44 3.81
C ARG A 93 8.66 10.84 4.70
N SER A 94 9.34 11.64 5.53
CA SER A 94 10.33 11.12 6.48
C SER A 94 9.73 10.21 7.55
N LEU A 95 8.45 10.40 7.91
CA LEU A 95 7.73 9.49 8.81
C LEU A 95 7.42 8.16 8.13
N LEU A 96 7.02 8.18 6.84
CA LEU A 96 6.90 6.98 6.03
C LEU A 96 8.23 6.25 5.95
N ASP A 97 9.31 6.92 5.56
CA ASP A 97 10.64 6.32 5.42
C ASP A 97 11.12 5.72 6.75
N GLY A 98 10.94 6.43 7.86
CA GLY A 98 11.24 5.95 9.20
C GLY A 98 10.39 4.74 9.60
N PHE A 99 9.09 4.75 9.28
CA PHE A 99 8.20 3.63 9.51
C PHE A 99 8.63 2.39 8.70
N LEU A 100 8.91 2.55 7.41
CA LEU A 100 9.39 1.46 6.55
C LEU A 100 10.74 0.92 7.02
N ALA A 101 11.67 1.80 7.43
CA ALA A 101 12.94 1.38 8.01
C ALA A 101 12.76 0.59 9.32
N LEU A 102 11.83 1.01 10.19
CA LEU A 102 11.49 0.29 11.41
C LEU A 102 10.86 -1.08 11.14
N LEU A 103 10.08 -1.21 10.08
CA LEU A 103 9.52 -2.49 9.64
C LEU A 103 10.62 -3.40 9.11
N ALA A 104 11.48 -2.89 8.22
CA ALA A 104 12.61 -3.63 7.69
C ALA A 104 13.56 -4.14 8.79
N ALA A 105 13.79 -3.35 9.85
CA ALA A 105 14.61 -3.76 10.99
C ALA A 105 13.96 -4.82 11.89
N ARG A 106 12.62 -4.98 11.85
CA ARG A 106 11.87 -5.93 12.69
C ARG A 106 11.52 -7.24 11.98
N MET A 107 11.58 -7.27 10.66
CA MET A 107 11.43 -8.49 9.88
C MET A 107 12.82 -9.11 9.72
N PRO A 108 13.15 -10.23 10.41
CA PRO A 108 14.40 -10.93 10.14
C PRO A 108 14.40 -11.33 8.66
N GLY A 109 15.53 -11.11 8.00
CA GLY A 109 15.70 -11.31 6.56
C GLY A 109 15.08 -12.63 6.09
N THR A 110 14.25 -12.52 5.06
CA THR A 110 13.84 -13.65 4.21
C THR A 110 15.05 -14.40 3.69
#